data_AF-A0A2W2EZI8-F1
#
_entry.id   AF-A0A2W2EZI8-F1
#
_cell.length_a   1.000
_cell.length_b   1.000
_cell.length_c   1.000
_cell.angle_alpha   90.00
_cell.angle_beta   90.00
_cell.angle_gamma   90.00
#
_symmetry.space_group_name_H-M   'P 1'
#
loop_
_entity.id
_entity.type
_entity.pdbx_description
1 polymer ?
#
loop_
_entity_poly.entity_id
_entity_poly.type
_entity_poly.pdbx_seq_one_letter_code
_entity_poly.pdbx_strand_id
1 'polypeptide(L)'
;MATATAPLLGLASPAMAAQPATAAQTAQKPLDWLSLDALSGSKLIQRIKELRSKGYVPTALNVTNAANPQYMSLWTRDTTRKVNVLQGLSATDLPKRIQEQAAAGFQPKLITATGAGVGAVFAVVFEKTTQLVKSQLSMSRETFTKVNAELGAAGYSLASLDVYGTVERPLYAAVWVTGAVAGTVQVTLGQTVEQRGQELLAKAKQGLRPVLMAVEPGKLYTTVWSKGGSTGLKEHLSLSKVTYAAKSAQMKALGYQPQILSSEDGVIAAIWSKS
;
A
#
# COMPACT_ATOMS: atom_id res chain seq x y z
N MET A 1 62.75 53.76 -37.73
CA MET A 1 62.56 53.03 -36.46
C MET A 1 61.08 52.71 -36.33
N ALA A 2 60.77 51.46 -36.00
CA ALA A 2 59.56 50.75 -36.42
C ALA A 2 58.41 50.74 -35.39
N THR A 3 57.18 50.70 -35.91
CA THR A 3 55.92 50.38 -35.23
C THR A 3 55.64 48.87 -35.31
N ALA A 4 55.09 48.26 -34.24
CA ALA A 4 54.41 46.94 -34.30
C ALA A 4 53.58 46.60 -33.03
N THR A 5 52.27 46.38 -33.25
CA THR A 5 51.37 45.28 -32.79
C THR A 5 51.19 44.84 -31.30
N ALA A 6 49.90 44.65 -30.94
CA ALA A 6 49.29 43.99 -29.75
C ALA A 6 49.47 42.42 -29.76
N PRO A 7 48.93 41.56 -28.83
CA PRO A 7 47.79 41.70 -27.91
C PRO A 7 47.82 40.99 -26.51
N LEU A 8 46.72 41.18 -25.76
CA LEU A 8 46.05 40.44 -24.65
C LEU A 8 46.68 39.16 -24.04
N LEU A 9 46.54 39.00 -22.71
CA LEU A 9 45.97 37.80 -22.05
C LEU A 9 45.72 38.05 -20.54
N GLY A 10 44.46 37.85 -20.11
CA GLY A 10 44.06 37.78 -18.70
C GLY A 10 44.10 36.33 -18.19
N LEU A 11 44.35 36.15 -16.89
CA LEU A 11 44.34 34.85 -16.22
C LEU A 11 43.09 34.73 -15.34
N ALA A 12 42.27 33.73 -15.66
CA ALA A 12 41.09 33.30 -14.91
C ALA A 12 41.49 32.22 -13.88
N SER A 13 40.93 32.32 -12.67
CA SER A 13 40.92 31.22 -11.69
C SER A 13 39.72 30.29 -11.97
N PRO A 14 39.89 28.96 -11.94
CA PRO A 14 38.77 28.04 -12.16
C PRO A 14 37.90 27.92 -10.90
N ALA A 15 36.64 28.35 -11.03
CA ALA A 15 35.58 27.98 -10.11
C ALA A 15 35.23 26.50 -10.32
N MET A 16 35.38 25.68 -9.28
CA MET A 16 34.84 24.32 -9.24
C MET A 16 33.32 24.39 -9.38
N ALA A 17 32.82 23.98 -10.54
CA ALA A 17 31.41 23.78 -10.80
C ALA A 17 30.89 22.63 -9.93
N ALA A 18 30.10 22.95 -8.91
CA ALA A 18 29.24 21.97 -8.26
C ALA A 18 28.17 21.56 -9.26
N GLN A 19 28.26 20.35 -9.82
CA GLN A 19 27.19 19.74 -10.59
C GLN A 19 25.99 19.50 -9.67
N PRO A 20 24.79 20.06 -9.96
CA PRO A 20 23.58 19.61 -9.31
C PRO A 20 23.25 18.21 -9.85
N ALA A 21 23.36 17.19 -9.00
CA ALA A 21 22.81 15.87 -9.27
C ALA A 21 21.27 15.97 -9.29
N THR A 22 20.73 16.36 -10.43
CA THR A 22 19.30 16.27 -10.73
C THR A 22 19.01 14.81 -11.07
N ALA A 23 18.92 13.95 -10.06
CA ALA A 23 18.15 12.73 -10.20
C ALA A 23 16.70 13.19 -10.29
N ALA A 24 16.23 13.41 -11.52
CA ALA A 24 14.83 13.66 -11.81
C ALA A 24 14.03 12.53 -11.15
N GLN A 25 13.39 12.84 -10.03
CA GLN A 25 12.25 12.09 -9.55
C GLN A 25 11.34 11.99 -10.76
N THR A 26 11.18 10.77 -11.27
CA THR A 26 10.20 10.49 -12.30
C THR A 26 8.86 10.92 -11.73
N ALA A 27 8.43 12.11 -12.12
CA ALA A 27 7.10 12.60 -11.88
C ALA A 27 6.17 11.53 -12.43
N GLN A 28 5.57 10.75 -11.52
CA GLN A 28 4.57 9.78 -11.89
C GLN A 28 3.47 10.58 -12.56
N LYS A 29 3.40 10.41 -13.89
CA LYS A 29 2.32 10.87 -14.77
C LYS A 29 1.01 10.67 -14.02
N PRO A 30 0.05 11.61 -14.03
CA PRO A 30 -1.20 11.45 -13.30
C PRO A 30 -1.84 10.16 -13.79
N LEU A 31 -1.71 9.11 -12.98
CA LEU A 31 -2.38 7.86 -13.23
C LEU A 31 -3.84 8.19 -13.01
N ASP A 32 -4.62 8.08 -14.08
CA ASP A 32 -6.07 8.04 -13.97
C ASP A 32 -6.37 6.96 -12.93
N TRP A 33 -6.97 7.37 -11.81
CA TRP A 33 -7.18 6.53 -10.65
C TRP A 33 -8.66 6.49 -10.31
N LEU A 34 -9.08 5.34 -9.80
CA LEU A 34 -10.48 5.07 -9.50
C LEU A 34 -10.60 4.42 -8.12
N SER A 35 -11.41 5.03 -7.25
CA SER A 35 -11.90 4.39 -6.02
C SER A 35 -13.24 3.73 -6.31
N LEU A 36 -13.42 2.54 -5.76
CA LEU A 36 -14.68 1.80 -5.80
C LEU A 36 -15.04 1.39 -4.40
N ASP A 37 -16.24 1.78 -3.98
CA ASP A 37 -16.59 1.73 -2.57
C ASP A 37 -17.76 0.76 -2.34
N ALA A 38 -17.54 -0.17 -1.40
CA ALA A 38 -18.54 -1.12 -0.90
C ALA A 38 -19.32 -1.87 -2.01
N LEU A 39 -18.60 -2.39 -3.00
CA LEU A 39 -19.17 -3.27 -4.01
C LEU A 39 -19.51 -4.63 -3.39
N SER A 40 -20.63 -5.25 -3.79
CA SER A 40 -20.85 -6.67 -3.54
C SER A 40 -19.86 -7.52 -4.33
N GLY A 41 -19.66 -8.78 -3.96
CA GLY A 41 -18.79 -9.70 -4.70
C GLY A 41 -19.11 -9.80 -6.20
N SER A 42 -20.39 -9.88 -6.56
CA SER A 42 -20.83 -9.92 -7.97
C SER A 42 -20.51 -8.63 -8.73
N LYS A 43 -20.74 -7.46 -8.12
CA LYS A 43 -20.38 -6.16 -8.70
C LYS A 43 -18.87 -6.00 -8.84
N LEU A 44 -18.10 -6.47 -7.85
CA LEU A 44 -16.65 -6.46 -7.92
C LEU A 44 -16.15 -7.28 -9.11
N ILE A 45 -16.68 -8.49 -9.35
CA ILE A 45 -16.30 -9.32 -10.50
C ILE A 45 -16.54 -8.60 -11.83
N GLN A 46 -17.73 -8.00 -12.00
CA GLN A 46 -18.06 -7.23 -13.21
C GLN A 46 -17.08 -6.07 -13.41
N ARG A 47 -16.77 -5.36 -12.32
CA ARG A 47 -15.89 -4.20 -12.33
C ARG A 47 -14.43 -4.57 -12.59
N ILE A 48 -13.95 -5.68 -12.04
CA ILE A 48 -12.63 -6.24 -12.38
C ILE A 48 -12.55 -6.50 -13.88
N LYS A 49 -13.54 -7.19 -14.47
CA LYS A 49 -13.56 -7.48 -15.91
C LYS A 49 -13.51 -6.21 -16.75
N GLU A 50 -14.31 -5.20 -16.39
CA GLU A 50 -14.36 -3.91 -17.08
C GLU A 50 -13.03 -3.14 -16.98
N LEU A 51 -12.44 -3.05 -15.78
CA LEU A 51 -11.22 -2.27 -15.57
C LEU A 51 -10.00 -2.95 -16.19
N ARG A 52 -9.94 -4.27 -16.09
CA ARG A 52 -8.87 -5.06 -16.71
C ARG A 52 -8.85 -4.95 -18.23
N SER A 53 -10.01 -4.90 -18.89
CA SER A 53 -10.07 -4.70 -20.35
C SER A 53 -9.60 -3.31 -20.77
N LYS A 54 -9.67 -2.32 -19.87
CA LYS A 54 -9.18 -0.94 -20.06
C LYS A 54 -7.72 -0.73 -19.65
N GLY A 55 -7.03 -1.79 -19.21
CA GLY A 55 -5.63 -1.73 -18.79
C GLY A 55 -5.42 -1.16 -17.38
N TYR A 56 -6.43 -1.25 -16.51
CA TYR A 56 -6.29 -0.90 -15.09
C TYR A 56 -5.95 -2.13 -14.25
N VAL A 57 -5.15 -1.93 -13.21
CA VAL A 57 -4.80 -2.93 -12.20
C VAL A 57 -5.02 -2.37 -10.79
N PRO A 58 -5.36 -3.21 -9.80
CA PRO A 58 -5.60 -2.74 -8.46
C PRO A 58 -4.28 -2.38 -7.76
N THR A 59 -4.30 -1.31 -6.98
CA THR A 59 -3.22 -0.87 -6.09
C THR A 59 -3.58 -1.01 -4.62
N ALA A 60 -4.89 -1.08 -4.31
CA ALA A 60 -5.40 -1.48 -3.02
C ALA A 60 -6.67 -2.33 -3.21
N LEU A 61 -6.89 -3.27 -2.30
CA LEU A 61 -8.09 -4.09 -2.20
C LEU A 61 -8.34 -4.34 -0.71
N ASN A 62 -9.56 -4.10 -0.27
CA ASN A 62 -10.00 -4.43 1.08
C ASN A 62 -11.39 -5.08 1.03
N VAL A 63 -11.61 -6.07 1.90
CA VAL A 63 -12.91 -6.70 2.14
C VAL A 63 -13.33 -6.43 3.57
N THR A 64 -14.61 -6.13 3.77
CA THR A 64 -15.21 -6.01 5.11
C THR A 64 -16.60 -6.65 5.12
N ASN A 65 -17.17 -6.85 6.32
CA ASN A 65 -18.47 -7.46 6.55
C ASN A 65 -18.54 -8.90 6.03
N ALA A 66 -18.00 -9.87 6.77
CA ALA A 66 -17.98 -11.28 6.37
C ALA A 66 -19.36 -11.88 6.03
N ALA A 67 -20.42 -11.45 6.71
CA ALA A 67 -21.77 -11.96 6.47
C ALA A 67 -22.34 -11.48 5.11
N ASN A 68 -21.95 -10.28 4.67
CA ASN A 68 -22.30 -9.73 3.37
C ASN A 68 -21.09 -8.98 2.78
N PRO A 69 -20.11 -9.71 2.20
CA PRO A 69 -18.82 -9.16 1.83
C PRO A 69 -18.92 -7.92 0.94
N GLN A 70 -18.33 -6.83 1.42
CA GLN A 70 -18.24 -5.55 0.74
C GLN A 70 -16.78 -5.24 0.42
N TYR A 71 -16.55 -4.80 -0.80
CA TYR A 71 -15.22 -4.59 -1.33
C TYR A 71 -14.95 -3.14 -1.63
N MET A 72 -13.77 -2.70 -1.21
CA MET A 72 -13.19 -1.41 -1.55
C MET A 72 -11.90 -1.61 -2.32
N SER A 73 -11.66 -0.80 -3.36
CA SER A 73 -10.44 -0.95 -4.16
C SER A 73 -10.00 0.35 -4.81
N LEU A 74 -8.68 0.49 -4.94
CA LEU A 74 -8.03 1.55 -5.71
C LEU A 74 -7.42 0.94 -6.96
N TRP A 75 -7.56 1.64 -8.09
CA TRP A 75 -7.09 1.18 -9.39
C TRP A 75 -6.22 2.23 -10.05
N THR A 76 -5.25 1.75 -10.82
CA THR A 76 -4.34 2.59 -11.58
C THR A 76 -4.15 2.00 -12.98
N ARG A 77 -3.94 2.86 -13.98
CA ARG A 77 -3.73 2.39 -15.35
C ARG A 77 -2.30 1.88 -15.53
N ASP A 78 -2.16 0.57 -15.77
CA ASP A 78 -0.88 -0.09 -16.03
C ASP A 78 -1.11 -1.34 -16.88
N THR A 79 -0.70 -1.28 -18.15
CA THR A 79 -0.86 -2.37 -19.12
C THR A 79 0.26 -3.41 -19.05
N THR A 80 1.33 -3.11 -18.31
CA THR A 80 2.51 -3.98 -18.19
C THR A 80 2.28 -5.05 -17.14
N ARG A 81 1.69 -4.68 -15.99
CA ARG A 81 1.40 -5.62 -14.91
C ARG A 81 0.31 -6.62 -15.30
N LYS A 82 0.59 -7.90 -15.04
CA LYS A 82 -0.38 -8.98 -15.19
C LYS A 82 -0.84 -9.41 -13.81
N VAL A 83 -2.11 -9.17 -13.51
CA VAL A 83 -2.70 -9.46 -12.21
C VAL A 83 -3.81 -10.48 -12.33
N ASN A 84 -4.23 -11.09 -11.23
CA ASN A 84 -5.48 -11.84 -11.06
C ASN A 84 -6.09 -11.40 -9.73
N VAL A 85 -7.41 -11.28 -9.65
CA VAL A 85 -8.09 -10.88 -8.42
C VAL A 85 -9.08 -11.97 -8.06
N LEU A 86 -8.90 -12.57 -6.89
CA LEU A 86 -9.82 -13.55 -6.32
C LEU A 86 -10.50 -12.94 -5.08
N GLN A 87 -11.79 -13.22 -4.90
CA GLN A 87 -12.61 -12.67 -3.83
C GLN A 87 -13.57 -13.73 -3.29
N GLY A 88 -14.08 -13.53 -2.08
CA GLY A 88 -15.05 -14.44 -1.45
C GLY A 88 -14.43 -15.79 -1.08
N LEU A 89 -13.13 -15.83 -0.81
CA LEU A 89 -12.42 -17.07 -0.48
C LEU A 89 -12.63 -17.39 0.99
N SER A 90 -12.84 -18.68 1.30
CA SER A 90 -12.81 -19.17 2.69
C SER A 90 -11.37 -19.39 3.17
N ALA A 91 -11.19 -19.51 4.49
CA ALA A 91 -9.91 -19.90 5.08
C ALA A 91 -9.39 -21.25 4.55
N THR A 92 -10.30 -22.17 4.20
CA THR A 92 -9.95 -23.50 3.68
C THR A 92 -9.59 -23.47 2.19
N ASP A 93 -10.26 -22.64 1.40
CA ASP A 93 -10.01 -22.55 -0.05
C ASP A 93 -8.75 -21.75 -0.36
N LEU A 94 -8.46 -20.72 0.44
CA LEU A 94 -7.40 -19.75 0.15
C LEU A 94 -6.02 -20.40 -0.07
N PRO A 95 -5.51 -21.33 0.77
CA PRO A 95 -4.23 -21.99 0.53
C PRO A 95 -4.17 -22.72 -0.82
N LYS A 96 -5.26 -23.41 -1.20
CA LYS A 96 -5.36 -24.10 -2.50
C LYS A 96 -5.31 -23.09 -3.65
N ARG A 97 -6.06 -21.98 -3.55
CA ARG A 97 -6.03 -20.93 -4.58
C ARG A 97 -4.66 -20.27 -4.72
N ILE A 98 -3.94 -20.07 -3.62
CA ILE A 98 -2.56 -19.56 -3.67
C ILE A 98 -1.66 -20.52 -4.44
N GLN A 99 -1.75 -21.82 -4.19
CA GLN A 99 -0.97 -22.84 -4.91
C GLN A 99 -1.32 -22.88 -6.41
N GLU A 100 -2.61 -22.84 -6.75
CA GLU A 100 -3.07 -22.80 -8.15
C GLU A 100 -2.50 -21.57 -8.90
N GLN A 101 -2.52 -20.40 -8.27
CA GLN A 101 -1.96 -19.17 -8.85
C GLN A 101 -0.44 -19.24 -8.98
N ALA A 102 0.24 -19.78 -7.96
CA ALA A 102 1.70 -19.94 -7.96
C ALA A 102 2.16 -20.86 -9.11
N ALA A 103 1.43 -21.95 -9.39
CA ALA A 103 1.71 -22.83 -10.52
C ALA A 103 1.59 -22.12 -11.89
N ALA A 104 0.76 -21.07 -11.98
CA ALA A 104 0.64 -20.21 -13.17
C ALA A 104 1.65 -19.05 -13.21
N GLY A 105 2.56 -18.97 -12.22
CA GLY A 105 3.56 -17.92 -12.06
C GLY A 105 3.03 -16.64 -11.42
N PHE A 106 1.86 -16.67 -10.78
CA PHE A 106 1.27 -15.55 -10.07
C PHE A 106 1.50 -15.70 -8.56
N GLN A 107 1.96 -14.63 -7.91
CA GLN A 107 2.21 -14.61 -6.47
C GLN A 107 1.27 -13.62 -5.77
N PRO A 108 0.86 -13.84 -4.51
CA PRO A 108 0.12 -12.86 -3.75
C PRO A 108 0.84 -11.51 -3.73
N LYS A 109 0.10 -10.42 -3.99
CA LYS A 109 0.59 -9.05 -3.95
C LYS A 109 -0.15 -8.23 -2.90
N LEU A 110 -1.48 -8.35 -2.88
CA LEU A 110 -2.35 -7.76 -1.85
C LEU A 110 -3.18 -8.87 -1.24
N ILE A 111 -3.31 -8.86 0.09
CA ILE A 111 -4.21 -9.73 0.81
C ILE A 111 -5.09 -8.92 1.75
N THR A 112 -6.36 -9.31 1.84
CA THR A 112 -7.31 -8.72 2.77
C THR A 112 -8.27 -9.77 3.30
N ALA A 113 -8.74 -9.59 4.53
CA ALA A 113 -9.59 -10.52 5.24
C ALA A 113 -10.56 -9.78 6.17
N THR A 114 -11.71 -10.38 6.44
CA THR A 114 -12.68 -9.89 7.43
C THR A 114 -13.41 -11.06 8.08
N GLY A 115 -14.02 -10.84 9.25
CA GLY A 115 -14.70 -11.87 10.02
C GLY A 115 -13.75 -12.73 10.86
N ALA A 116 -14.25 -13.86 11.37
CA ALA A 116 -13.49 -14.71 12.29
C ALA A 116 -13.77 -16.21 12.09
N GLY A 117 -12.79 -17.03 12.48
CA GLY A 117 -12.91 -18.49 12.44
C GLY A 117 -13.27 -19.02 11.05
N VAL A 118 -14.20 -19.97 11.00
CA VAL A 118 -14.70 -20.55 9.73
C VAL A 118 -15.49 -19.57 8.88
N GLY A 119 -16.00 -18.48 9.47
CA GLY A 119 -16.73 -17.43 8.76
C GLY A 119 -15.83 -16.35 8.16
N ALA A 120 -14.50 -16.47 8.29
CA ALA A 120 -13.58 -15.51 7.71
C ALA A 120 -13.63 -15.54 6.18
N VAL A 121 -13.68 -14.35 5.57
CA VAL A 121 -13.72 -14.15 4.13
C VAL A 121 -12.47 -13.40 3.67
N PHE A 122 -11.86 -13.89 2.60
CA PHE A 122 -10.61 -13.35 2.06
C PHE A 122 -10.78 -12.88 0.62
N ALA A 123 -9.96 -11.89 0.26
CA ALA A 123 -9.70 -11.53 -1.12
C ALA A 123 -8.21 -11.26 -1.35
N VAL A 124 -7.73 -11.58 -2.54
CA VAL A 124 -6.32 -11.55 -2.88
C VAL A 124 -6.13 -11.02 -4.29
N VAL A 125 -5.21 -10.07 -4.44
CA VAL A 125 -4.64 -9.72 -5.73
C VAL A 125 -3.35 -10.51 -5.90
N PHE A 126 -3.28 -11.30 -6.95
CA PHE A 126 -2.07 -11.96 -7.39
C PHE A 126 -1.44 -11.19 -8.54
N GLU A 127 -0.12 -11.14 -8.59
CA GLU A 127 0.65 -10.49 -9.65
C GLU A 127 1.67 -11.47 -10.22
N LYS A 128 1.80 -11.51 -11.54
CA LYS A 128 2.84 -12.31 -12.20
C LYS A 128 4.18 -11.64 -11.97
N THR A 129 5.09 -12.35 -11.31
CA THR A 129 6.38 -11.80 -10.90
C THR A 129 7.42 -12.90 -10.78
N THR A 130 8.69 -12.52 -10.92
CA THR A 130 9.85 -13.38 -10.63
C THR A 130 10.44 -13.11 -9.25
N GLN A 131 9.94 -12.10 -8.52
CA GLN A 131 10.35 -11.82 -7.15
C GLN A 131 9.95 -12.98 -6.23
N LEU A 132 10.78 -13.26 -5.23
CA LEU A 132 10.43 -14.22 -4.20
C LEU A 132 9.37 -13.60 -3.28
N VAL A 133 8.31 -14.36 -3.05
CA VAL A 133 7.17 -13.94 -2.24
C VAL A 133 6.94 -14.95 -1.11
N LYS A 134 6.69 -14.44 0.09
CA LYS A 134 6.19 -15.20 1.23
C LYS A 134 4.86 -14.62 1.66
N SER A 135 3.92 -15.46 2.03
CA SER A 135 2.63 -15.05 2.57
C SER A 135 2.24 -15.93 3.72
N GLN A 136 1.72 -15.35 4.79
CA GLN A 136 1.18 -16.08 5.92
C GLN A 136 -0.15 -15.48 6.37
N LEU A 137 -0.99 -16.33 6.95
CA LEU A 137 -2.36 -16.04 7.35
C LEU A 137 -2.56 -16.45 8.80
N SER A 138 -3.61 -15.93 9.42
CA SER A 138 -4.10 -16.44 10.71
C SER A 138 -3.04 -16.37 11.82
N MET A 139 -2.12 -15.40 11.74
CA MET A 139 -1.06 -15.25 12.73
C MET A 139 -1.59 -14.48 13.93
N SER A 140 -1.26 -14.90 15.15
CA SER A 140 -1.38 -14.04 16.33
C SER A 140 -0.45 -12.83 16.22
N ARG A 141 -0.63 -11.83 17.09
CA ARG A 141 0.27 -10.68 17.17
C ARG A 141 1.73 -11.08 17.41
N GLU A 142 1.96 -12.05 18.29
CA GLU A 142 3.29 -12.56 18.65
C GLU A 142 3.91 -13.30 17.45
N THR A 143 3.10 -14.14 16.80
CA THR A 143 3.53 -14.90 15.61
C THR A 143 3.88 -13.95 14.47
N PHE A 144 3.04 -12.96 14.19
CA PHE A 144 3.30 -11.94 13.17
C PHE A 144 4.59 -11.18 13.46
N THR A 145 4.78 -10.71 14.70
CA THR A 145 6.00 -9.98 15.09
C THR A 145 7.26 -10.81 14.85
N LYS A 146 7.23 -12.10 15.26
CA LYS A 146 8.34 -13.04 15.05
C LYS A 146 8.61 -13.26 13.57
N VAL A 147 7.59 -13.64 12.80
CA VAL A 147 7.72 -13.92 11.35
C VAL A 147 8.20 -12.68 10.60
N ASN A 148 7.69 -11.50 10.94
CA ASN A 148 8.11 -10.25 10.30
C ASN A 148 9.59 -9.94 10.58
N ALA A 149 10.07 -10.18 11.80
CA ALA A 149 11.49 -10.02 12.14
C ALA A 149 12.37 -11.04 11.40
N GLU A 150 11.98 -12.32 11.36
CA GLU A 150 12.71 -13.38 10.66
C GLU A 150 12.81 -13.11 9.15
N LEU A 151 11.69 -12.75 8.52
CA LEU A 151 11.65 -12.43 7.09
C LEU A 151 12.40 -11.14 6.78
N GLY A 152 12.33 -10.14 7.66
CA GLY A 152 13.13 -8.92 7.58
C GLY A 152 14.63 -9.22 7.58
N ALA A 153 15.09 -10.06 8.50
CA ALA A 153 16.49 -10.50 8.56
C ALA A 153 16.91 -11.32 7.32
N ALA A 154 15.96 -12.02 6.70
CA ALA A 154 16.17 -12.77 5.46
C ALA A 154 16.05 -11.91 4.18
N GLY A 155 15.96 -10.58 4.28
CA GLY A 155 15.94 -9.67 3.13
C GLY A 155 14.57 -9.49 2.45
N TYR A 156 13.50 -9.93 3.11
CA TYR A 156 12.14 -9.66 2.68
C TYR A 156 11.61 -8.38 3.33
N SER A 157 10.70 -7.68 2.66
CA SER A 157 10.00 -6.53 3.21
C SER A 157 8.49 -6.70 3.06
N LEU A 158 7.75 -6.17 4.02
CA LEU A 158 6.30 -6.28 4.09
C LEU A 158 5.66 -5.46 2.96
N ALA A 159 4.91 -6.14 2.09
CA ALA A 159 4.31 -5.57 0.89
C ALA A 159 2.79 -5.43 0.98
N SER A 160 2.14 -6.23 1.82
CA SER A 160 0.71 -6.14 2.12
C SER A 160 0.45 -6.70 3.51
N LEU A 161 -0.50 -6.09 4.22
CA LEU A 161 -0.88 -6.44 5.57
C LEU A 161 -2.37 -6.13 5.76
N ASP A 162 -3.08 -7.06 6.39
CA ASP A 162 -4.43 -6.83 6.90
C ASP A 162 -4.61 -7.51 8.26
N VAL A 163 -5.59 -7.04 9.03
CA VAL A 163 -5.91 -7.57 10.36
C VAL A 163 -7.40 -7.85 10.43
N TYR A 164 -7.76 -9.06 10.84
CA TYR A 164 -9.13 -9.55 10.92
C TYR A 164 -9.34 -10.34 12.22
N GLY A 165 -10.49 -10.97 12.42
CA GLY A 165 -10.78 -11.77 13.62
C GLY A 165 -11.71 -11.04 14.58
N THR A 166 -11.47 -11.17 15.88
CA THR A 166 -12.21 -10.42 16.91
C THR A 166 -11.29 -9.46 17.65
N VAL A 167 -11.88 -8.54 18.43
CA VAL A 167 -11.10 -7.58 19.24
C VAL A 167 -10.15 -8.29 20.20
N GLU A 168 -10.60 -9.41 20.78
CA GLU A 168 -9.84 -10.21 21.76
C GLU A 168 -8.83 -11.14 21.08
N ARG A 169 -9.07 -11.49 19.82
CA ARG A 169 -8.22 -12.40 19.04
C ARG A 169 -8.03 -11.85 17.62
N PRO A 170 -7.27 -10.75 17.46
CA PRO A 170 -6.92 -10.24 16.16
C PRO A 170 -5.93 -11.19 15.48
N LEU A 171 -6.14 -11.41 14.19
CA LEU A 171 -5.33 -12.27 13.34
C LEU A 171 -4.74 -11.44 12.20
N TYR A 172 -3.46 -11.67 11.91
CA TYR A 172 -2.72 -10.97 10.88
C TYR A 172 -2.62 -11.83 9.62
N ALA A 173 -2.86 -11.22 8.46
CA ALA A 173 -2.58 -11.78 7.15
C ALA A 173 -1.61 -10.85 6.42
N ALA A 174 -0.52 -11.39 5.88
CA ALA A 174 0.57 -10.59 5.36
C ALA A 174 1.26 -11.23 4.16
N VAL A 175 1.84 -10.37 3.32
CA VAL A 175 2.69 -10.73 2.18
C VAL A 175 4.00 -9.97 2.30
N TRP A 176 5.10 -10.69 2.15
CA TRP A 176 6.45 -10.15 2.07
C TRP A 176 7.09 -10.48 0.73
N VAL A 177 7.89 -9.55 0.21
CA VAL A 177 8.59 -9.71 -1.08
C VAL A 177 10.06 -9.36 -0.94
N THR A 178 10.92 -10.02 -1.71
CA THR A 178 12.34 -9.64 -1.82
C THR A 178 12.53 -8.38 -2.64
N GLY A 179 13.53 -7.58 -2.31
CA GLY A 179 13.94 -6.43 -3.14
C GLY A 179 12.95 -5.26 -3.12
N ALA A 180 12.11 -5.15 -2.09
CA ALA A 180 11.19 -4.03 -1.98
C ALA A 180 11.94 -2.69 -1.83
N VAL A 181 11.50 -1.70 -2.59
CA VAL A 181 12.05 -0.33 -2.68
C VAL A 181 12.02 0.42 -1.33
N ALA A 182 11.20 -0.04 -0.38
CA ALA A 182 11.02 0.58 0.94
C ALA A 182 12.22 0.40 1.89
N GLY A 183 13.12 -0.55 1.63
CA GLY A 183 14.17 -0.92 2.59
C GLY A 183 13.58 -1.54 3.87
N THR A 184 14.32 -1.43 4.98
CA THR A 184 13.87 -1.89 6.31
C THR A 184 12.63 -1.11 6.74
N VAL A 185 11.53 -1.83 6.96
CA VAL A 185 10.28 -1.26 7.46
C VAL A 185 10.18 -1.38 8.98
N GLN A 186 9.45 -0.46 9.61
CA GLN A 186 9.07 -0.57 11.02
C GLN A 186 7.56 -0.79 11.09
N VAL A 187 7.09 -1.55 12.09
CA VAL A 187 5.66 -1.85 12.25
C VAL A 187 5.21 -1.46 13.65
N THR A 188 4.12 -0.72 13.74
CA THR A 188 3.45 -0.39 15.02
C THR A 188 2.04 -0.99 14.99
N LEU A 189 1.68 -1.76 16.01
CA LEU A 189 0.47 -2.59 16.05
C LEU A 189 -0.60 -2.02 16.99
N GLY A 190 -1.87 -2.14 16.63
CA GLY A 190 -3.00 -1.98 17.56
C GLY A 190 -3.15 -0.60 18.20
N GLN A 191 -2.90 0.47 17.44
CA GLN A 191 -2.96 1.83 17.98
C GLN A 191 -4.38 2.41 17.95
N THR A 192 -4.73 3.24 18.94
CA THR A 192 -5.87 4.16 18.81
C THR A 192 -5.55 5.30 17.83
N VAL A 193 -6.56 6.09 17.45
CA VAL A 193 -6.37 7.29 16.62
C VAL A 193 -5.37 8.27 17.24
N GLU A 194 -5.46 8.48 18.56
CA GLU A 194 -4.64 9.42 19.30
C GLU A 194 -3.18 8.95 19.37
N GLN A 195 -2.97 7.67 19.71
CA GLN A 195 -1.64 7.06 19.74
C GLN A 195 -0.97 7.09 18.37
N ARG A 196 -1.73 6.79 17.32
CA ARG A 196 -1.28 6.87 15.94
C ARG A 196 -0.91 8.29 15.54
N GLY A 197 -1.70 9.29 15.93
CA GLY A 197 -1.39 10.70 15.66
C GLY A 197 -0.07 11.15 16.27
N GLN A 198 0.21 10.72 17.52
CA GLN A 198 1.49 10.98 18.18
C GLN A 198 2.65 10.25 17.48
N GLU A 199 2.45 8.98 17.12
CA GLU A 199 3.44 8.16 16.42
C GLU A 199 3.78 8.76 15.05
N LEU A 200 2.79 9.24 14.28
CA LEU A 200 3.00 9.89 12.99
C LEU A 200 3.96 11.08 13.11
N LEU A 201 3.78 11.93 14.13
CA LEU A 201 4.68 13.06 14.37
C LEU A 201 6.09 12.60 14.76
N ALA A 202 6.20 11.55 15.59
CA ALA A 202 7.48 11.00 16.00
C ALA A 202 8.24 10.37 14.83
N LYS A 203 7.56 9.56 14.00
CA LYS A 203 8.12 8.89 12.81
C LYS A 203 8.48 9.91 11.72
N ALA A 204 7.68 10.95 11.53
CA ALA A 204 8.00 12.03 10.59
C ALA A 204 9.33 12.72 10.92
N LYS A 205 9.61 12.98 12.22
CA LYS A 205 10.91 13.53 12.67
C LYS A 205 12.08 12.59 12.40
N GLN A 206 11.84 11.29 12.30
CA GLN A 206 12.83 10.26 11.95
C GLN A 206 12.96 10.07 10.42
N GLY A 207 12.26 10.87 9.61
CA GLY A 207 12.27 10.72 8.14
C GLY A 207 11.51 9.48 7.66
N LEU A 208 10.55 9.00 8.45
CA LEU A 208 9.68 7.88 8.13
C LEU A 208 8.27 8.36 7.79
N ARG A 209 7.61 7.63 6.90
CA ARG A 209 6.21 7.84 6.52
C ARG A 209 5.43 6.53 6.50
N PRO A 210 4.10 6.55 6.65
CA PRO A 210 3.29 5.36 6.49
C PRO A 210 3.35 4.87 5.03
N VAL A 211 3.49 3.56 4.86
CA VAL A 211 3.47 2.88 3.56
C VAL A 211 2.42 1.77 3.47
N LEU A 212 1.99 1.21 4.60
CA LEU A 212 0.83 0.32 4.69
C LEU A 212 0.05 0.65 5.98
N MET A 213 -1.25 0.36 5.97
CA MET A 213 -2.12 0.49 7.14
C MET A 213 -3.22 -0.54 7.06
N ALA A 214 -3.56 -1.12 8.21
CA ALA A 214 -4.70 -1.99 8.40
C ALA A 214 -5.57 -1.43 9.53
N VAL A 215 -6.88 -1.31 9.27
CA VAL A 215 -7.89 -1.12 10.31
C VAL A 215 -8.13 -2.49 10.94
N GLU A 216 -8.04 -2.58 12.26
CA GLU A 216 -8.24 -3.82 13.01
C GLU A 216 -9.64 -3.83 13.66
N PRO A 217 -10.15 -5.02 14.03
CA PRO A 217 -11.30 -5.13 14.92
C PRO A 217 -11.12 -4.25 16.17
N GLY A 218 -12.20 -3.57 16.58
CA GLY A 218 -12.14 -2.65 17.73
C GLY A 218 -11.64 -1.24 17.39
N LYS A 219 -11.58 -0.88 16.09
CA LYS A 219 -11.19 0.45 15.59
C LYS A 219 -9.74 0.82 15.93
N LEU A 220 -8.88 -0.18 15.98
CA LEU A 220 -7.45 -0.01 16.15
C LEU A 220 -6.75 0.02 14.78
N TYR A 221 -5.49 0.44 14.79
CA TYR A 221 -4.70 0.61 13.57
C TYR A 221 -3.33 -0.04 13.70
N THR A 222 -3.01 -0.93 12.77
CA THR A 222 -1.63 -1.33 12.51
C THR A 222 -1.09 -0.51 11.35
N THR A 223 0.17 -0.08 11.45
CA THR A 223 0.83 0.64 10.37
C THR A 223 2.27 0.24 10.18
N VAL A 224 2.65 0.26 8.91
CA VAL A 224 4.00 -0.01 8.44
C VAL A 224 4.61 1.30 7.98
N TRP A 225 5.81 1.57 8.47
CA TRP A 225 6.57 2.79 8.25
C TRP A 225 7.82 2.46 7.43
N SER A 226 8.16 3.36 6.52
CA SER A 226 9.35 3.26 5.67
C SER A 226 9.99 4.63 5.53
N LYS A 227 11.28 4.65 5.15
CA LYS A 227 11.98 5.89 4.82
C LYS A 227 11.23 6.66 3.74
N GLY A 228 11.03 7.95 3.97
CA GLY A 228 10.36 8.86 3.05
C GLY A 228 9.78 10.08 3.77
N GLY A 229 9.61 11.17 3.03
CA GLY A 229 8.97 12.38 3.56
C GLY A 229 7.48 12.17 3.81
N SER A 230 6.96 12.75 4.89
CA SER A 230 5.52 12.86 5.17
C SER A 230 4.91 14.15 4.61
N THR A 231 5.72 15.03 4.02
CA THR A 231 5.29 16.27 3.37
C THR A 231 4.25 15.97 2.28
N GLY A 232 3.12 16.67 2.32
CA GLY A 232 2.05 16.47 1.34
C GLY A 232 1.20 15.22 1.57
N LEU A 233 1.39 14.47 2.66
CA LEU A 233 0.44 13.45 3.07
C LEU A 233 -0.73 14.05 3.84
N LYS A 234 -1.92 13.51 3.59
CA LYS A 234 -3.14 13.76 4.35
C LYS A 234 -3.70 12.42 4.79
N GLU A 235 -3.93 12.28 6.09
CA GLU A 235 -4.52 11.08 6.67
C GLU A 235 -5.92 11.40 7.17
N HIS A 236 -6.86 10.49 6.91
CA HIS A 236 -8.19 10.53 7.50
C HIS A 236 -8.53 9.13 8.00
N LEU A 237 -8.76 9.05 9.31
CA LEU A 237 -9.05 7.83 10.06
C LEU A 237 -10.50 7.85 10.52
N SER A 238 -10.99 6.70 11.00
CA SER A 238 -12.31 6.58 11.63
C SER A 238 -13.46 7.10 10.76
N LEU A 239 -13.34 6.95 9.44
CA LEU A 239 -14.38 7.38 8.50
C LEU A 239 -15.48 6.31 8.40
N SER A 240 -16.72 6.75 8.26
CA SER A 240 -17.80 5.89 7.79
C SER A 240 -17.81 5.87 6.26
N LYS A 241 -18.61 5.01 5.65
CA LYS A 241 -18.81 5.02 4.18
C LYS A 241 -19.24 6.39 3.65
N VAL A 242 -20.12 7.08 4.36
CA VAL A 242 -20.64 8.40 3.94
C VAL A 242 -19.55 9.47 4.06
N THR A 243 -18.84 9.51 5.19
CA THR A 243 -17.79 10.52 5.39
C THR A 243 -16.56 10.23 4.52
N TYR A 244 -16.26 8.98 4.22
CA TYR A 244 -15.25 8.60 3.25
C TYR A 244 -15.59 9.08 1.84
N ALA A 245 -16.81 8.87 1.35
CA ALA A 245 -17.21 9.32 0.02
C ALA A 245 -17.07 10.85 -0.12
N ALA A 246 -17.56 11.60 0.86
CA ALA A 246 -17.40 13.06 0.89
C ALA A 246 -15.93 13.48 0.94
N LYS A 247 -15.12 12.81 1.77
CA LYS A 247 -13.69 13.12 1.89
C LYS A 247 -12.93 12.79 0.62
N SER A 248 -13.20 11.64 0.00
CA SER A 248 -12.57 11.21 -1.25
C SER A 248 -12.84 12.21 -2.38
N ALA A 249 -14.10 12.68 -2.51
CA ALA A 249 -14.45 13.73 -3.47
C ALA A 249 -13.70 15.05 -3.20
N GLN A 250 -13.62 15.47 -1.93
CA GLN A 250 -12.85 16.65 -1.53
C GLN A 250 -11.37 16.51 -1.88
N MET A 251 -10.75 15.38 -1.52
CA MET A 251 -9.33 15.13 -1.77
C MET A 251 -9.02 15.11 -3.26
N LYS A 252 -9.88 14.47 -4.06
CA LYS A 252 -9.77 14.49 -5.52
C LYS A 252 -9.83 15.91 -6.08
N ALA A 253 -10.76 16.75 -5.63
CA ALA A 253 -10.88 18.14 -6.05
C ALA A 253 -9.64 18.99 -5.69
N LEU A 254 -8.96 18.66 -4.58
CA LEU A 254 -7.72 19.30 -4.15
C LEU A 254 -6.45 18.78 -4.86
N GLY A 255 -6.62 17.81 -5.78
CA GLY A 255 -5.54 17.18 -6.54
C GLY A 255 -4.77 16.09 -5.78
N TYR A 256 -5.33 15.59 -4.68
CA TYR A 256 -4.75 14.47 -3.94
C TYR A 256 -5.20 13.13 -4.52
N GLN A 257 -4.34 12.12 -4.37
CA GLN A 257 -4.59 10.75 -4.79
C GLN A 257 -4.48 9.80 -3.61
N PRO A 258 -5.41 8.84 -3.43
CA PRO A 258 -5.33 7.87 -2.36
C PRO A 258 -4.15 6.92 -2.61
N GLN A 259 -3.34 6.71 -1.58
CA GLN A 259 -2.16 5.82 -1.60
C GLN A 259 -2.37 4.57 -0.75
N ILE A 260 -3.06 4.73 0.38
CA ILE A 260 -3.36 3.66 1.33
C ILE A 260 -4.84 3.70 1.62
N LEU A 261 -5.48 2.54 1.63
CA LEU A 261 -6.90 2.35 1.91
C LEU A 261 -7.07 1.04 2.67
N SER A 262 -7.75 1.09 3.82
CA SER A 262 -8.14 -0.09 4.58
C SER A 262 -9.48 0.17 5.25
N SER A 263 -10.25 -0.90 5.47
CA SER A 263 -11.49 -0.83 6.23
C SER A 263 -11.74 -2.12 7.01
N GLU A 264 -12.34 -1.98 8.18
CA GLU A 264 -12.88 -3.10 8.94
C GLU A 264 -14.05 -2.63 9.81
N ASP A 265 -15.06 -3.47 9.99
CA ASP A 265 -16.25 -3.19 10.82
C ASP A 265 -16.91 -1.82 10.54
N GLY A 266 -16.99 -1.43 9.26
CA GLY A 266 -17.59 -0.17 8.84
C GLY A 266 -16.75 1.08 9.12
N VAL A 267 -15.53 0.91 9.62
CA VAL A 267 -14.52 1.96 9.76
C VAL A 267 -13.59 1.91 8.56
N ILE A 268 -13.40 3.06 7.93
CA ILE A 268 -12.50 3.27 6.81
C ILE A 268 -11.38 4.20 7.26
N ALA A 269 -10.16 3.88 6.85
CA ALA A 269 -9.02 4.77 6.95
C ALA A 269 -8.27 4.85 5.63
N ALA A 270 -7.80 6.04 5.31
CA ALA A 270 -7.04 6.27 4.10
C ALA A 270 -5.98 7.35 4.28
N ILE A 271 -4.96 7.25 3.44
CA ILE A 271 -3.88 8.24 3.33
C ILE A 271 -3.78 8.63 1.86
N TRP A 272 -3.76 9.93 1.63
CA TRP A 272 -3.63 10.53 0.32
C TRP A 272 -2.32 11.31 0.22
N SER A 273 -1.77 11.39 -0.98
CA SER A 273 -0.62 12.24 -1.29
C SER A 273 -0.93 13.14 -2.47
N LYS A 274 -0.16 14.23 -2.56
CA LYS A 274 -0.10 15.10 -3.73
C LYS A 274 1.31 15.00 -4.31
N SER A 275 1.40 14.74 -5.60
CA SER A 275 2.64 14.79 -6.38
C SER A 275 2.96 16.22 -6.78
#